data_AF-A0A2T0VBS2-F1
#
_entry.id   AF-A0A2T0VBS2-F1
#
_cell.length_a   1.000
_cell.length_b   1.000
_cell.length_c   1.000
_cell.angle_alpha   90.00
_cell.angle_beta   90.00
_cell.angle_gamma   90.00
#
_symmetry.space_group_name_H-M   'P 1'
#
loop_
_entity.id
_entity.type
_entity.pdbx_description
1 polymer ?
#
loop_
_entity_poly.entity_id
_entity_poly.type
_entity_poly.pdbx_seq_one_letter_code
_entity_poly.pdbx_strand_id
1 'polypeptide(L)'
;MKTTIANSLAARRASVASSDIDPAKDGESSREKGFTLVELLVVVVIIGILAAIAIPTFLNQRQAAWEAQVTSDIANAVIAVETIAVNNNGSYSSITTTDALKNAGYSKSADVTLTPAIDGAGYTISGRHSRLGTIKWTYTSSTGLVTESAVTAGT
;
A
#
# COMPACT_ATOMS: atom_id res chain seq x y z
N MET A 1 -12.67 79.39 72.92
CA MET A 1 -13.59 78.25 72.81
C MET A 1 -12.84 77.12 72.10
N LYS A 2 -12.68 75.99 72.78
CA LYS A 2 -12.06 74.75 72.29
C LYS A 2 -12.65 74.34 70.92
N THR A 3 -11.89 73.66 70.07
CA THR A 3 -12.13 72.23 69.72
C THR A 3 -11.06 71.70 68.75
N THR A 4 -10.35 70.68 69.25
CA THR A 4 -9.56 69.63 68.60
C THR A 4 -10.27 68.94 67.43
N ILE A 5 -9.63 68.72 66.28
CA ILE A 5 -9.74 67.44 65.52
C ILE A 5 -8.38 67.10 64.90
N ALA A 6 -7.91 65.90 65.25
CA ALA A 6 -6.70 65.28 64.76
C ALA A 6 -6.72 65.07 63.23
N ASN A 7 -5.57 65.23 62.58
CA ASN A 7 -5.30 64.46 61.37
C ASN A 7 -3.97 63.72 61.52
N SER A 8 -4.08 62.55 62.15
CA SER A 8 -3.06 61.53 62.35
C SER A 8 -2.66 60.79 61.07
N LEU A 9 -2.77 61.42 59.89
CA LEU A 9 -2.47 60.79 58.60
C LEU A 9 -1.04 61.09 58.08
N ALA A 10 -0.23 61.86 58.82
CA ALA A 10 1.14 62.19 58.43
C ALA A 10 2.19 61.07 58.62
N ALA A 11 1.87 59.89 59.18
CA ALA A 11 2.91 58.93 59.58
C ALA A 11 2.73 57.46 59.14
N ARG A 12 1.62 57.07 58.48
CA ARG A 12 1.34 55.64 58.19
C ARG A 12 1.25 55.24 56.72
N ARG A 13 1.38 56.17 55.76
CA ARG A 13 1.29 55.82 54.32
C ARG A 13 2.62 55.75 53.57
N ALA A 14 3.75 56.02 54.22
CA ALA A 14 5.06 56.07 53.56
C ALA A 14 6.04 54.92 53.95
N SER A 15 5.64 53.98 54.81
CA SER A 15 6.54 52.90 55.29
C SER A 15 6.01 51.47 55.05
N VAL A 16 4.92 51.31 54.30
CA VAL A 16 4.43 49.98 53.86
C VAL A 16 4.40 49.97 52.34
N ALA A 17 5.58 50.08 51.73
CA ALA A 17 5.78 49.87 50.31
C ALA A 17 7.22 49.41 50.03
N SER A 18 7.72 48.44 50.80
CA SER A 18 8.92 47.68 50.45
C SER A 18 9.05 46.43 51.33
N SER A 19 8.25 45.42 51.06
CA SER A 19 8.42 44.00 51.44
C SER A 19 7.06 43.36 51.09
N ASP A 20 6.89 42.57 50.05
CA ASP A 20 7.74 41.47 49.67
C ASP A 20 7.66 41.27 48.16
N ILE A 21 8.81 40.95 47.59
CA ILE A 21 8.93 40.20 46.36
C ILE A 21 7.93 39.05 46.41
N ASP A 22 6.98 39.01 45.47
CA ASP A 22 6.25 37.79 45.16
C ASP A 22 7.32 36.74 44.83
N PRO A 23 7.47 35.65 45.61
CA PRO A 23 8.25 34.53 45.13
C PRO A 23 7.48 34.02 43.92
N ALA A 24 8.02 34.29 42.73
CA ALA A 24 7.69 33.55 41.54
C ALA A 24 7.80 32.07 41.92
N LYS A 25 6.64 31.45 42.19
CA LYS A 25 6.52 30.01 42.34
C LYS A 25 6.89 29.44 40.99
N ASP A 26 8.18 29.14 40.88
CA ASP A 26 8.73 28.00 40.17
C ASP A 26 7.68 27.29 39.33
N GLY A 27 7.61 27.69 38.06
CA GLY A 27 7.19 26.75 37.04
C GLY A 27 8.09 25.54 37.22
N GLU A 28 7.54 24.49 37.83
CA GLU A 28 8.08 23.13 37.80
C GLU A 28 8.37 22.86 36.33
N SER A 29 9.61 23.12 35.92
CA SER A 29 10.08 22.77 34.60
C SER A 29 10.05 21.26 34.59
N SER A 30 8.95 20.71 34.08
CA SER A 30 8.83 19.31 33.70
C SER A 30 10.14 18.95 33.04
N ARG A 31 11.02 18.21 33.74
CA ARG A 31 12.27 17.80 33.14
C ARG A 31 11.87 16.94 31.95
N GLU A 32 11.97 17.51 30.76
CA GLU A 32 11.74 16.78 29.53
C GLU A 32 12.73 15.63 29.54
N LYS A 33 12.22 14.43 29.83
CA LYS A 33 12.99 13.20 29.73
C LYS A 33 13.23 12.98 28.24
N GLY A 34 14.39 13.40 27.76
CA GLY A 34 14.84 13.07 26.40
C GLY A 34 15.09 11.56 26.28
N PHE A 35 14.83 11.01 25.10
CA PHE A 35 15.26 9.66 24.75
C PHE A 35 16.78 9.54 24.83
N THR A 36 17.27 8.46 25.41
CA THR A 36 18.70 8.16 25.39
C THR A 36 19.11 7.68 24.00
N LEU A 37 20.33 8.00 23.58
CA LEU A 37 20.90 7.49 22.32
C LEU A 37 20.99 5.96 22.32
N VAL A 38 21.16 5.35 23.50
CA VAL A 38 21.21 3.89 23.67
C VAL A 38 19.85 3.25 23.42
N GLU A 39 18.76 3.87 23.87
CA GLU A 39 17.40 3.41 23.58
C GLU A 39 17.11 3.42 22.08
N LEU A 40 17.52 4.48 21.37
CA LEU A 40 17.35 4.52 19.91
C LEU A 40 18.27 3.53 19.19
N LEU A 41 19.49 3.30 19.69
CA LEU A 41 20.45 2.37 19.10
C LEU A 41 19.96 0.93 19.14
N VAL A 42 19.46 0.46 20.29
CA VAL A 42 18.97 -0.93 20.39
C VAL A 42 17.73 -1.16 19.51
N VAL A 43 16.88 -0.15 19.38
CA VAL A 43 15.66 -0.23 18.55
C VAL A 43 16.00 -0.39 17.07
N VAL A 44 16.92 0.41 16.53
CA VAL A 44 17.30 0.29 15.11
C VAL A 44 18.02 -1.02 14.82
N VAL A 45 18.77 -1.57 15.79
CA VAL A 45 19.40 -2.89 15.66
C VAL A 45 18.33 -3.98 15.55
N ILE A 46 17.32 -3.97 16.41
CA ILE A 46 16.24 -4.97 16.38
C ILE A 46 15.42 -4.85 15.08
N ILE A 47 15.01 -3.63 14.69
CA ILE A 47 14.30 -3.40 13.42
C ILE A 47 15.15 -3.84 12.23
N GLY A 48 16.47 -3.63 12.29
CA GLY A 48 17.41 -4.08 11.25
C GLY A 48 17.41 -5.60 11.07
N ILE A 49 17.42 -6.37 12.17
CA ILE A 49 17.35 -7.84 12.13
C ILE A 49 16.01 -8.31 11.53
N LEU A 50 14.90 -7.70 11.96
CA LEU A 50 13.58 -8.03 11.43
C LEU A 50 13.46 -7.71 9.94
N ALA A 51 13.93 -6.52 9.52
CA ALA A 51 13.89 -6.08 8.13
C ALA A 51 14.73 -6.99 7.23
N ALA A 52 15.89 -7.46 7.69
CA ALA A 52 16.75 -8.35 6.92
C ALA A 52 16.06 -9.67 6.51
N ILE A 53 15.18 -10.21 7.36
CA ILE A 53 14.40 -11.44 7.08
C ILE A 53 13.10 -11.11 6.34
N ALA A 54 12.44 -10.02 6.72
CA ALA A 54 11.14 -9.64 6.19
C ALA A 54 11.21 -9.15 4.72
N ILE A 55 12.25 -8.42 4.33
CA ILE A 55 12.36 -7.86 2.97
C ILE A 55 12.41 -8.97 1.90
N PRO A 56 13.34 -9.96 1.93
CA PRO A 56 13.40 -10.97 0.88
C PRO A 56 12.13 -11.82 0.82
N THR A 57 11.55 -12.17 1.97
CA THR A 57 10.31 -12.95 2.03
C THR A 57 9.12 -12.17 1.47
N PHE A 58 9.00 -10.88 1.80
CA PHE A 58 7.97 -10.00 1.27
C PHE A 58 8.07 -9.82 -0.25
N LEU A 59 9.29 -9.66 -0.77
CA LEU A 59 9.51 -9.55 -2.23
C LEU A 59 9.08 -10.82 -2.96
N ASN A 60 9.42 -12.00 -2.44
CA ASN A 60 9.00 -13.27 -3.03
C ASN A 60 7.48 -13.46 -2.97
N GLN A 61 6.84 -13.13 -1.84
CA GLN A 61 5.38 -13.19 -1.72
C GLN A 61 4.68 -12.25 -2.71
N ARG A 62 5.22 -11.04 -2.88
CA ARG A 62 4.71 -10.06 -3.83
C ARG A 62 4.86 -10.55 -5.27
N GLN A 63 5.96 -11.22 -5.60
CA GLN A 63 6.14 -11.85 -6.91
C GLN A 63 5.10 -12.96 -7.14
N ALA A 64 4.95 -13.89 -6.20
CA ALA A 64 3.96 -14.96 -6.28
C ALA A 64 2.52 -14.42 -6.38
N ALA A 65 2.22 -13.30 -5.70
CA ALA A 65 0.91 -12.65 -5.81
C ALA A 65 0.63 -12.12 -7.24
N TRP A 66 1.64 -11.59 -7.92
CA TRP A 66 1.49 -11.17 -9.33
C TRP A 66 1.29 -12.34 -10.28
N GLU A 67 1.99 -13.46 -10.04
CA GLU A 67 1.82 -14.70 -10.81
C GLU A 67 0.41 -15.26 -10.61
N ALA A 68 -0.07 -15.29 -9.36
CA ALA A 68 -1.44 -15.66 -9.02
C ALA A 68 -2.47 -14.74 -9.67
N GLN A 69 -2.20 -13.43 -9.74
CA GLN A 69 -3.08 -12.48 -10.40
C GLN A 69 -3.20 -12.75 -11.90
N VAL A 70 -2.09 -13.03 -12.59
CA VAL A 70 -2.11 -13.36 -14.02
C VAL A 70 -2.85 -14.67 -14.28
N THR A 71 -2.57 -15.71 -13.50
CA THR A 71 -3.22 -17.02 -13.67
C THR A 71 -4.71 -16.98 -13.35
N SER A 72 -5.12 -16.18 -12.36
CA SER A 72 -6.54 -15.90 -12.08
C SER A 72 -7.22 -15.16 -13.23
N ASP A 73 -6.57 -14.15 -13.80
CA ASP A 73 -7.10 -13.42 -14.96
C ASP A 73 -7.25 -14.34 -16.17
N ILE A 74 -6.29 -15.25 -16.41
CA ILE A 74 -6.39 -16.27 -17.46
C ILE A 74 -7.59 -17.19 -17.21
N ALA A 75 -7.80 -17.67 -15.99
CA ALA A 75 -8.94 -18.53 -15.67
C ALA A 75 -10.29 -17.83 -15.89
N ASN A 76 -10.40 -16.56 -15.49
CA ASN A 76 -11.59 -15.75 -15.76
C ASN A 76 -11.80 -15.51 -17.25
N ALA A 77 -10.72 -15.30 -18.00
CA ALA A 77 -10.77 -15.15 -19.45
C ALA A 77 -11.20 -16.45 -20.15
N VAL A 78 -10.74 -17.62 -19.68
CA VAL A 78 -11.20 -18.93 -20.18
C VAL A 78 -12.72 -19.07 -20.03
N ILE A 79 -13.28 -18.71 -18.87
CA ILE A 79 -14.74 -18.75 -18.66
C ILE A 79 -15.46 -17.81 -19.64
N ALA A 80 -14.93 -16.61 -19.86
CA ALA A 80 -15.48 -15.66 -20.83
C ALA A 80 -15.41 -16.20 -22.26
N VAL A 81 -14.29 -16.86 -22.62
CA VAL A 81 -14.12 -17.53 -23.92
C VAL A 81 -15.18 -18.61 -24.15
N GLU A 82 -15.39 -19.49 -23.17
CA GLU A 82 -16.41 -20.54 -23.30
C GLU A 82 -17.82 -19.96 -23.39
N THR A 83 -18.09 -18.87 -22.67
CA THR A 83 -19.38 -18.15 -22.77
C THR A 83 -19.62 -17.60 -24.18
N ILE A 84 -18.58 -17.06 -24.80
CA ILE A 84 -18.64 -16.59 -26.20
C ILE A 84 -18.87 -17.76 -27.15
N ALA A 85 -18.17 -18.88 -26.95
CA ALA A 85 -18.30 -20.05 -27.81
C ALA A 85 -19.71 -20.64 -27.76
N VAL A 86 -20.32 -20.74 -26.58
CA VAL A 86 -21.73 -21.19 -26.42
C VAL A 86 -22.68 -20.33 -27.26
N ASN A 87 -22.49 -19.01 -27.28
CA ASN A 87 -23.31 -18.08 -28.06
C ASN A 87 -23.00 -18.11 -29.57
N ASN A 88 -21.83 -18.62 -29.96
CA ASN A 88 -21.34 -18.67 -31.33
C ASN A 88 -21.29 -20.10 -31.89
N ASN A 89 -22.20 -20.99 -31.46
CA ASN A 89 -22.29 -22.37 -31.94
C ASN A 89 -20.97 -23.18 -31.79
N GLY A 90 -20.23 -22.94 -30.72
CA GLY A 90 -18.93 -23.57 -30.44
C GLY A 90 -17.74 -22.95 -31.18
N SER A 91 -17.94 -21.81 -31.87
CA SER A 91 -16.85 -21.12 -32.57
C SER A 91 -16.12 -20.12 -31.67
N TYR A 92 -14.79 -20.23 -31.65
CA TYR A 92 -13.90 -19.30 -30.97
C TYR A 92 -13.46 -18.12 -31.85
N SER A 93 -13.87 -18.05 -33.12
CA SER A 93 -13.29 -17.14 -34.13
C SER A 93 -13.35 -15.64 -33.79
N SER A 94 -14.27 -15.22 -32.92
CA SER A 94 -14.40 -13.83 -32.48
C SER A 94 -13.41 -13.42 -31.39
N ILE A 95 -12.58 -14.35 -30.90
CA ILE A 95 -11.75 -14.19 -29.71
C ILE A 95 -10.30 -13.89 -30.12
N THR A 96 -10.12 -12.77 -30.81
CA THR A 96 -8.81 -12.31 -31.28
C THR A 96 -8.24 -11.18 -30.44
N THR A 97 -9.07 -10.54 -29.60
CA THR A 97 -8.66 -9.43 -28.74
C THR A 97 -9.30 -9.55 -27.36
N THR A 98 -8.69 -8.88 -26.39
CA THR A 98 -9.19 -8.81 -25.01
C THR A 98 -10.52 -8.06 -24.92
N ASP A 99 -10.82 -7.18 -25.87
CA ASP A 99 -12.11 -6.46 -25.91
C ASP A 99 -13.28 -7.39 -26.23
N ALA A 100 -13.07 -8.43 -27.04
CA ALA A 100 -14.08 -9.44 -27.29
C ALA A 100 -14.53 -10.13 -25.99
N LEU A 101 -13.62 -10.30 -25.03
CA LEU A 101 -13.89 -10.94 -23.74
C LEU A 101 -14.72 -10.07 -22.79
N LYS A 102 -14.64 -8.73 -22.91
CA LYS A 102 -15.37 -7.81 -22.03
C LYS A 102 -16.88 -7.97 -22.15
N ASN A 103 -17.36 -8.24 -23.36
CA ASN A 103 -18.78 -8.48 -23.62
C ASN A 103 -19.31 -9.75 -22.92
N ALA A 104 -18.41 -10.67 -22.57
CA ALA A 104 -18.70 -11.86 -21.78
C ALA A 104 -18.34 -11.72 -20.29
N GLY A 105 -18.17 -10.48 -19.80
CA GLY A 105 -17.98 -10.18 -18.38
C GLY A 105 -16.53 -10.24 -17.89
N TYR A 106 -15.55 -10.48 -18.76
CA TYR A 106 -14.14 -10.39 -18.36
C TYR A 106 -13.75 -8.96 -18.00
N SER A 107 -13.14 -8.79 -16.83
CA SER A 107 -12.54 -7.53 -16.39
C SER A 107 -11.06 -7.75 -16.10
N LYS A 108 -10.24 -6.85 -16.65
CA LYS A 108 -8.78 -6.94 -16.54
C LYS A 108 -8.30 -6.49 -15.17
N SER A 109 -7.42 -7.26 -14.54
CA SER A 109 -6.69 -6.80 -13.36
C SER A 109 -5.66 -5.71 -13.72
N ALA A 110 -5.35 -4.84 -12.76
CA ALA A 110 -4.32 -3.81 -12.95
C ALA A 110 -2.97 -4.45 -13.33
N ASP A 111 -2.19 -3.80 -14.18
CA ASP A 111 -0.85 -4.26 -14.61
C ASP A 111 -0.77 -5.62 -15.34
N VAL A 112 -1.88 -6.33 -15.52
CA VAL A 112 -1.97 -7.55 -16.33
C VAL A 112 -2.26 -7.18 -17.77
N THR A 113 -1.61 -7.88 -18.69
CA THR A 113 -1.93 -7.86 -20.12
C THR A 113 -2.28 -9.28 -20.53
N LEU A 114 -3.53 -9.49 -20.97
CA LEU A 114 -3.94 -10.71 -21.64
C LEU A 114 -3.94 -10.54 -23.16
N THR A 115 -3.63 -11.61 -23.85
CA THR A 115 -3.63 -11.72 -25.32
C THR A 115 -4.24 -13.07 -25.68
N PRO A 116 -5.55 -13.11 -25.97
CA PRO A 116 -6.16 -14.31 -26.53
C PRO A 116 -5.76 -14.46 -28.00
N ALA A 117 -5.64 -15.70 -28.45
CA ALA A 117 -5.40 -16.02 -29.86
C ALA A 117 -6.09 -17.34 -30.22
N ILE A 118 -6.48 -17.47 -31.49
CA ILE A 118 -7.07 -18.70 -32.02
C ILE A 118 -5.94 -19.63 -32.46
N ASP A 119 -6.07 -20.91 -32.14
CA ASP A 119 -5.13 -21.97 -32.52
C ASP A 119 -5.91 -23.12 -33.15
N GLY A 120 -6.08 -23.06 -34.48
CA GLY A 120 -6.90 -23.99 -35.23
C GLY A 120 -8.37 -23.97 -34.76
N ALA A 121 -8.84 -25.11 -34.27
CA ALA A 121 -10.19 -25.24 -33.70
C ALA A 121 -10.26 -24.87 -32.20
N GLY A 122 -9.12 -24.57 -31.57
CA GLY A 122 -9.04 -24.14 -30.19
C GLY A 122 -8.56 -22.70 -30.05
N TYR A 123 -8.16 -22.35 -28.84
CA TYR A 123 -7.61 -21.05 -28.49
C TYR A 123 -6.48 -21.16 -27.46
N THR A 124 -5.71 -20.09 -27.37
CA THR A 124 -4.72 -19.84 -26.32
C THR A 124 -5.02 -18.51 -25.65
N ILE A 125 -4.67 -18.40 -24.36
CA ILE A 125 -4.72 -17.14 -23.62
C ILE A 125 -3.36 -16.93 -22.99
N SER A 126 -2.60 -15.98 -23.51
CA SER A 126 -1.33 -15.54 -22.92
C SER A 126 -1.57 -14.39 -21.96
N GLY A 127 -1.01 -14.47 -20.75
CA GLY A 127 -1.05 -13.41 -19.76
C GLY A 127 0.33 -13.05 -19.23
N ARG A 128 0.55 -11.76 -18.94
CA ARG A 128 1.77 -11.29 -18.27
C ARG A 128 1.46 -10.14 -17.31
N HIS A 129 2.25 -10.01 -16.25
CA HIS A 129 2.24 -8.82 -15.38
C HIS A 129 3.41 -7.90 -15.73
N SER A 130 3.19 -6.58 -15.74
CA SER A 130 4.22 -5.58 -16.05
C SER A 130 5.46 -5.59 -15.13
N ARG A 131 5.39 -6.29 -13.98
CA ARG A 131 6.43 -6.32 -12.95
C ARG A 131 7.20 -7.63 -12.89
N LEU A 132 6.78 -8.64 -13.66
CA LEU A 132 7.43 -9.95 -13.78
C LEU A 132 8.42 -10.00 -14.96
N GLY A 133 8.71 -8.85 -15.56
CA GLY A 133 9.63 -8.73 -16.69
C GLY A 133 9.14 -9.48 -17.92
N THR A 134 9.95 -10.43 -18.37
CA THR A 134 9.81 -11.12 -19.65
C THR A 134 9.17 -12.51 -19.49
N ILE A 135 8.40 -12.76 -18.43
CA ILE A 135 7.71 -14.04 -18.23
C ILE A 135 6.22 -13.90 -18.59
N LYS A 136 5.67 -14.92 -19.27
CA LYS A 136 4.24 -15.06 -19.55
C LYS A 136 3.73 -16.45 -19.18
N TRP A 137 2.45 -16.51 -18.86
CA TRP A 137 1.69 -17.73 -18.66
C TRP A 137 0.73 -17.91 -19.81
N THR A 138 0.70 -19.09 -20.42
CA THR A 138 -0.16 -19.38 -21.56
C THR A 138 -1.04 -20.57 -21.26
N TYR A 139 -2.35 -20.34 -21.23
CA TYR A 139 -3.33 -21.42 -21.27
C TYR A 139 -3.52 -21.89 -22.71
N THR A 140 -3.57 -23.21 -22.92
CA THR A 140 -3.84 -23.81 -24.24
C THR A 140 -4.99 -24.78 -24.14
N SER A 141 -6.10 -24.49 -24.82
CA SER A 141 -7.35 -25.27 -24.78
C SER A 141 -7.18 -26.75 -25.15
N SER A 142 -6.28 -27.08 -26.10
CA SER A 142 -6.04 -28.48 -26.51
C SER A 142 -5.39 -29.35 -25.43
N THR A 143 -4.64 -28.73 -24.51
CA THR A 143 -3.97 -29.43 -23.40
C THR A 143 -4.67 -29.22 -22.07
N GLY A 144 -5.46 -28.13 -21.94
CA GLY A 144 -6.05 -27.70 -20.68
C GLY A 144 -5.04 -27.20 -19.64
N LEU A 145 -3.78 -26.98 -20.04
CA LEU A 145 -2.70 -26.62 -19.14
C LEU A 145 -2.31 -25.15 -19.28
N VAL A 146 -1.85 -24.58 -18.17
CA VAL A 146 -1.14 -23.28 -18.14
C VAL A 146 0.35 -23.57 -18.11
N THR A 147 1.08 -23.00 -19.07
CA THR A 147 2.54 -23.15 -19.18
C THR A 147 3.23 -21.81 -18.99
N GLU A 148 4.39 -21.83 -18.34
CA GLU A 148 5.25 -20.66 -18.21
C GLU A 148 6.26 -20.62 -19.35
N SER A 149 6.51 -19.44 -19.91
CA SER A 149 7.51 -19.24 -20.95
C SER A 149 8.04 -17.82 -20.95
N ALA A 150 9.25 -17.63 -21.48
CA ALA A 150 9.76 -16.30 -21.75
C ALA A 150 8.93 -15.64 -22.87
N VAL A 151 8.70 -14.34 -22.75
CA VAL A 151 8.20 -13.47 -23.81
C VAL A 151 9.35 -13.29 -24.79
N THR A 152 9.35 -14.02 -25.88
CA THR A 152 10.32 -13.80 -26.96
C THR A 152 10.13 -12.37 -27.45
N ALA A 153 11.17 -11.54 -27.35
CA ALA A 153 11.16 -10.24 -28.01
C ALA A 153 10.96 -10.49 -29.50
N GLY A 154 9.84 -10.00 -30.05
CA GLY A 154 9.57 -10.11 -31.48
C GLY A 154 10.72 -9.45 -32.24
N THR A 155 11.32 -10.20 -33.17
CA THR A 155 12.04 -9.65 -34.32
C THR A 155 11.11 -8.83 -35.19
#